data_AF-A0A3B9MDW9-F1
#
_entry.id   AF-A0A3B9MDW9-F1
#
_cell.length_a   1.000
_cell.length_b   1.000
_cell.length_c   1.000
_cell.angle_alpha   90.00
_cell.angle_beta   90.00
_cell.angle_gamma   90.00
#
_symmetry.space_group_name_H-M   'P 1'
#
loop_
_entity.id
_entity.type
_entity.pdbx_description
1 polymer ?
#
loop_
_entity_poly.entity_id
_entity_poly.type
_entity_poly.pdbx_seq_one_letter_code
_entity_poly.pdbx_strand_id
1 'polypeptide(L)'
;MADLDAVTGAFSFTGGFIARRLLADGRRVRTLTNQPSRTGAEEMDVEVAPLQFTDRDALIESLRGVDVLYNTYWIRYPHSGTGFGDAIANTRRLMGAAAAAGVRKVVHISVCNPSLEDPLDFYAAKARAETVVRQSGLQWAVVRPTLIFGPGDILINNIAWLLRRFPVFFIPGHGKY
;
A
#
# COMPACT_ATOMS: atom_id res chain seq x y z
N MET A 1 18.15 15.48 -10.21
CA MET A 1 16.98 14.99 -9.46
C MET A 1 17.24 13.51 -9.20
N ALA A 2 16.82 12.95 -8.07
CA ALA A 2 17.00 11.51 -7.86
C ALA A 2 16.02 10.73 -8.75
N ASP A 3 16.54 9.74 -9.48
CA ASP A 3 15.78 8.97 -10.47
C ASP A 3 15.14 7.68 -9.91
N LEU A 4 15.22 7.51 -8.59
CA LEU A 4 14.78 6.32 -7.88
C LEU A 4 13.49 6.59 -7.09
N ASP A 5 12.46 5.78 -7.36
CA ASP A 5 11.22 5.76 -6.61
C ASP A 5 11.05 4.44 -5.86
N ALA A 6 10.48 4.49 -4.66
CA ALA A 6 10.18 3.29 -3.88
C ALA A 6 8.68 2.96 -3.89
N VAL A 7 8.34 1.68 -4.01
CA VAL A 7 6.96 1.19 -3.89
C VAL A 7 6.91 0.16 -2.78
N THR A 8 6.04 0.32 -1.78
CA THR A 8 5.80 -0.77 -0.82
C THR A 8 5.03 -1.88 -1.53
N GLY A 9 5.68 -3.03 -1.72
CA GLY A 9 5.13 -4.20 -2.41
C GLY A 9 4.87 -4.00 -3.90
N ALA A 10 5.92 -3.80 -4.72
CA ALA A 10 5.79 -3.79 -6.18
C ALA A 10 5.25 -5.10 -6.78
N PHE A 11 5.28 -6.21 -6.02
CA PHE A 11 4.73 -7.50 -6.45
C PHE A 11 3.29 -7.74 -5.95
N SER A 12 2.67 -6.71 -5.37
CA SER A 12 1.25 -6.71 -5.02
C SER A 12 0.39 -6.23 -6.18
N PHE A 13 -0.93 -6.34 -6.06
CA PHE A 13 -1.88 -5.90 -7.09
C PHE A 13 -1.68 -4.41 -7.41
N THR A 14 -1.97 -3.50 -6.48
CA THR A 14 -1.83 -2.05 -6.71
C THR A 14 -0.37 -1.64 -6.93
N GLY A 15 0.57 -2.17 -6.13
CA GLY A 15 1.98 -1.81 -6.24
C GLY A 15 2.60 -2.21 -7.58
N GLY A 16 2.18 -3.33 -8.17
CA GLY A 16 2.68 -3.80 -9.47
C GLY A 16 2.25 -2.91 -10.63
N PHE A 17 1.02 -2.39 -10.63
CA PHE A 17 0.61 -1.41 -11.64
C PHE A 17 1.38 -0.09 -11.50
N ILE A 18 1.61 0.36 -10.27
CA ILE A 18 2.42 1.57 -10.01
C ILE A 18 3.85 1.35 -10.50
N ALA A 19 4.51 0.25 -10.10
CA ALA A 19 5.88 -0.05 -10.48
C ALA A 19 6.05 -0.14 -12.01
N ARG A 20 5.18 -0.88 -12.70
CA ARG A 20 5.22 -0.98 -14.17
C ARG A 20 5.06 0.38 -14.84
N ARG A 21 4.17 1.23 -14.33
CA ARG A 21 4.00 2.57 -14.90
C ARG A 21 5.25 3.43 -14.71
N LEU A 22 5.87 3.39 -13.52
CA LEU A 22 7.12 4.11 -13.24
C LEU A 22 8.27 3.64 -14.15
N LEU A 23 8.43 2.33 -14.31
CA LEU A 23 9.43 1.74 -15.22
C LEU A 23 9.18 2.17 -16.68
N ALA A 24 7.92 2.17 -17.13
CA ALA A 24 7.55 2.62 -18.47
C ALA A 24 7.83 4.11 -18.69
N ASP A 25 7.79 4.92 -17.63
CA ASP A 25 8.16 6.33 -17.63
C ASP A 25 9.69 6.54 -17.47
N GLY A 26 10.51 5.47 -17.51
CA GLY A 26 11.96 5.51 -17.46
C GLY A 26 12.56 5.73 -16.05
N ARG A 27 11.74 5.58 -15.00
CA ARG A 27 12.20 5.71 -13.60
C ARG A 27 12.86 4.41 -13.13
N ARG A 28 13.83 4.53 -12.22
CA ARG A 28 14.31 3.38 -11.44
C ARG A 28 13.34 3.11 -10.30
N VAL A 29 13.06 1.85 -10.03
CA VAL A 29 12.12 1.44 -8.98
C VAL A 29 12.80 0.53 -7.97
N ARG A 30 12.55 0.82 -6.69
CA ARG A 30 12.86 -0.07 -5.57
C ARG A 30 11.59 -0.58 -4.93
N THR A 31 11.44 -1.88 -4.79
CA THR A 31 10.35 -2.49 -4.04
C THR A 31 10.75 -2.68 -2.58
N LEU A 32 9.89 -2.24 -1.66
CA LEU A 32 10.01 -2.57 -0.24
C LEU A 32 9.10 -3.76 0.07
N THR A 33 9.69 -4.92 0.39
CA THR A 33 8.92 -6.15 0.60
C THR A 33 9.60 -7.10 1.59
N ASN A 34 8.81 -7.95 2.25
CA ASN A 34 9.29 -9.10 3.03
C ASN A 34 9.07 -10.43 2.30
N GLN A 35 8.54 -10.39 1.07
CA GLN A 35 8.33 -11.54 0.20
C GLN A 35 9.01 -11.23 -1.14
N PRO A 36 10.34 -11.46 -1.25
CA PRO A 36 11.10 -11.13 -2.45
C PRO A 36 10.77 -12.07 -3.62
N SER A 37 10.41 -13.33 -3.32
CA SER A 37 9.99 -14.32 -4.31
C SER A 37 8.46 -14.40 -4.37
N ARG A 38 7.87 -13.69 -5.33
CA ARG A 38 6.46 -13.84 -5.72
C ARG A 38 6.39 -14.05 -7.23
N THR A 39 5.35 -14.76 -7.68
CA THR A 39 5.06 -14.90 -9.11
C THR A 39 5.02 -13.52 -9.78
N GLY A 40 5.76 -13.35 -10.88
CA GLY A 40 5.90 -12.08 -11.60
C GLY A 40 6.98 -11.13 -11.05
N ALA A 41 7.73 -11.51 -10.01
CA ALA A 41 8.86 -10.72 -9.52
C ALA A 41 10.02 -10.67 -10.54
N GLU A 42 10.26 -11.77 -11.26
CA GLU A 42 11.31 -11.87 -12.29
C GLU A 42 10.99 -11.07 -13.57
N GLU A 43 9.74 -10.65 -13.74
CA GLU A 43 9.29 -9.89 -14.92
C GLU A 43 9.55 -8.39 -14.80
N MET A 44 10.02 -7.91 -13.66
CA MET A 44 10.24 -6.48 -13.38
C MET A 44 11.68 -6.22 -12.95
N ASP A 45 12.37 -5.35 -13.69
CA ASP A 45 13.70 -4.86 -13.33
C ASP A 45 13.59 -3.82 -12.21
N VAL A 46 13.55 -4.30 -10.96
CA VAL A 46 13.43 -3.48 -9.75
C VAL A 46 14.45 -3.88 -8.69
N GLU A 47 14.95 -2.91 -7.96
CA GLU A 47 15.76 -3.16 -6.77
C GLU A 47 14.88 -3.72 -5.65
N VAL A 48 15.33 -4.75 -4.95
CA VAL A 48 14.60 -5.33 -3.82
C VAL A 48 15.24 -4.90 -2.52
N ALA A 49 14.46 -4.25 -1.65
CA ALA A 49 14.88 -3.90 -0.30
C ALA A 49 13.85 -4.37 0.75
N PRO A 50 14.31 -4.67 1.97
CA PRO A 50 13.45 -5.21 3.02
C PRO A 50 12.45 -4.17 3.57
N LEU A 51 11.23 -4.62 3.92
CA LEU A 51 10.23 -3.80 4.62
C LEU A 51 10.17 -4.19 6.10
N GLN A 52 11.22 -3.85 6.85
CA GLN A 52 11.39 -4.26 8.25
C GLN A 52 11.01 -3.11 9.19
N PHE A 53 9.81 -3.18 9.78
CA PHE A 53 9.35 -2.12 10.68
C PHE A 53 10.02 -2.13 12.05
N THR A 54 10.58 -3.25 12.48
CA THR A 54 11.23 -3.39 13.79
C THR A 54 12.65 -2.84 13.83
N ASP A 55 13.28 -2.67 12.67
CA ASP A 55 14.64 -2.12 12.52
C ASP A 55 14.57 -0.78 11.79
N ARG A 56 14.70 0.31 12.56
CA ARG A 56 14.60 1.67 12.04
C ARG A 56 15.73 1.98 11.06
N ASP A 57 16.95 1.56 11.35
CA ASP A 57 18.12 1.94 10.57
C ASP A 57 18.16 1.17 9.25
N ALA A 58 17.79 -0.12 9.27
CA ALA A 58 17.59 -0.90 8.05
C ALA A 58 16.47 -0.32 7.16
N LEU A 59 15.39 0.19 7.76
CA LEU A 59 14.31 0.83 7.02
C LEU A 59 14.73 2.17 6.39
N ILE A 60 15.56 2.95 7.10
CA ILE A 60 16.18 4.17 6.57
C ILE A 60 17.11 3.84 5.40
N GLU A 61 17.96 2.83 5.54
CA GLU A 61 18.87 2.39 4.47
C GLU A 61 18.09 1.96 3.22
N SER A 62 17.00 1.22 3.41
CA SER A 62 16.12 0.78 2.32
C SER A 62 15.51 1.95 1.53
N LEU A 63 15.36 3.12 2.16
CA LEU A 63 14.82 4.34 1.58
C LEU A 63 15.89 5.34 1.12
N ARG A 64 17.18 5.05 1.35
CA ARG A 64 18.25 5.97 0.96
C ARG A 64 18.29 6.17 -0.56
N GLY A 65 18.37 7.44 -0.97
CA GLY A 65 18.42 7.85 -2.38
C GLY A 65 17.06 7.87 -3.10
N VAL A 66 15.96 7.55 -2.41
CA VAL A 66 14.60 7.57 -2.96
C VAL A 66 14.06 9.01 -3.04
N ASP A 67 13.54 9.40 -4.20
CA ASP A 67 12.84 10.68 -4.38
C ASP A 67 11.39 10.62 -3.91
N VAL A 68 10.63 9.63 -4.41
CA VAL A 68 9.21 9.45 -4.08
C VAL A 68 8.93 8.06 -3.53
N LEU A 69 8.21 8.01 -2.40
CA LEU A 69 7.70 6.76 -1.82
C LEU A 69 6.20 6.60 -2.12
N TYR A 70 5.87 5.57 -2.90
CA TYR A 70 4.50 5.12 -3.14
C TYR A 70 4.10 4.06 -2.10
N ASN A 71 3.36 4.49 -1.09
CA ASN A 71 2.96 3.63 0.02
C ASN A 71 1.60 2.95 -0.24
N THR A 72 1.64 1.65 -0.56
CA THR A 72 0.48 0.76 -0.68
C THR A 72 0.31 -0.21 0.51
N TYR A 73 1.20 -0.15 1.50
CA TYR A 73 1.19 -1.04 2.66
C TYR A 73 -0.09 -0.86 3.48
N TRP A 74 -0.78 -1.96 3.73
CA TRP A 74 -1.91 -2.03 4.65
C TRP A 74 -2.16 -3.46 5.13
N ILE A 75 -2.72 -3.60 6.34
CA ILE A 75 -3.26 -4.86 6.84
C ILE A 75 -4.76 -4.87 6.55
N ARG A 76 -5.19 -5.60 5.52
CA ARG A 76 -6.60 -5.66 5.12
C ARG A 76 -7.44 -6.51 6.06
N TYR A 77 -6.91 -7.65 6.50
CA TYR A 77 -7.58 -8.59 7.38
C TYR A 77 -6.71 -8.81 8.61
N PRO A 78 -7.08 -8.24 9.77
CA PRO A 78 -6.44 -8.57 11.04
C PRO A 78 -6.47 -10.08 11.26
N HIS A 79 -5.34 -10.68 11.60
CA HIS A 79 -5.23 -12.10 11.93
C HIS A 79 -4.31 -12.27 13.13
N SER A 80 -4.55 -13.30 13.94
CA SER A 80 -3.95 -13.56 15.27
C SER A 80 -2.55 -12.93 15.45
N GLY A 81 -2.49 -11.83 16.21
CA GLY A 81 -1.26 -11.10 16.52
C GLY A 81 -0.99 -9.84 15.69
N THR A 82 -1.81 -9.52 14.69
CA THR A 82 -1.68 -8.29 13.88
C THR A 82 -3.03 -7.59 13.71
N GLY A 83 -3.06 -6.29 13.97
CA GLY A 83 -4.27 -5.47 13.90
C GLY A 83 -4.07 -4.13 13.21
N PHE A 84 -5.16 -3.37 13.13
CA PHE A 84 -5.12 -2.03 12.55
C PHE A 84 -4.22 -1.05 13.34
N GLY A 85 -4.09 -1.26 14.66
CA GLY A 85 -3.12 -0.53 15.48
C GLY A 85 -1.68 -0.71 14.99
N ASP A 86 -1.29 -1.94 14.63
CA ASP A 86 0.02 -2.24 14.06
C ASP A 86 0.19 -1.62 12.69
N ALA A 87 -0.86 -1.62 11.85
CA ALA A 87 -0.82 -0.96 10.55
C ALA A 87 -0.55 0.55 10.68
N ILE A 88 -1.19 1.21 11.65
CA ILE A 88 -0.97 2.64 11.95
C ILE A 88 0.44 2.86 12.50
N ALA A 89 0.89 2.02 13.45
CA ALA A 89 2.24 2.10 14.02
C ALA A 89 3.33 1.91 12.97
N ASN A 90 3.17 0.93 12.08
CA ASN A 90 4.08 0.65 10.97
C ASN A 90 4.08 1.77 9.94
N THR A 91 2.92 2.37 9.66
CA THR A 91 2.85 3.58 8.82
C THR A 91 3.67 4.71 9.45
N ARG A 92 3.57 4.91 10.77
CA ARG A 92 4.36 5.95 11.47
C ARG A 92 5.86 5.68 11.37
N ARG A 93 6.28 4.44 11.59
CA ARG A 93 7.69 4.02 11.47
C ARG A 93 8.21 4.25 10.04
N LEU A 94 7.43 3.88 9.03
CA LEU A 94 7.78 4.08 7.63
C LEU A 94 7.91 5.56 7.26
N MET A 95 6.96 6.41 7.69
CA MET A 95 7.03 7.84 7.44
C MET A 95 8.24 8.48 8.15
N GLY A 96 8.51 8.08 9.38
CA GLY A 96 9.70 8.55 10.12
C GLY A 96 11.02 8.13 9.47
N ALA A 97 11.10 6.90 8.96
CA ALA A 97 12.27 6.43 8.22
C ALA A 97 12.42 7.16 6.87
N ALA A 98 11.33 7.39 6.15
CA ALA A 98 11.33 8.15 4.89
C ALA A 98 11.81 9.59 5.10
N ALA A 99 11.33 10.26 6.15
CA ALA A 99 11.81 11.59 6.53
C ALA A 99 13.31 11.58 6.86
N ALA A 100 13.78 10.62 7.66
CA ALA A 100 15.20 10.52 8.01
C ALA A 100 16.10 10.16 6.82
N ALA A 101 15.60 9.41 5.84
CA ALA A 101 16.31 9.07 4.61
C ALA A 101 16.33 10.22 3.58
N GLY A 102 15.61 11.32 3.84
CA GLY A 102 15.53 12.47 2.94
C GLY A 102 14.58 12.26 1.75
N VAL A 103 13.61 11.34 1.85
CA VAL A 103 12.58 11.16 0.82
C VAL A 103 11.84 12.48 0.63
N ARG A 104 11.67 12.93 -0.61
CA ARG A 104 11.06 14.24 -0.89
C ARG A 104 9.54 14.20 -0.74
N LYS A 105 8.91 13.15 -1.27
CA LYS A 105 7.44 13.05 -1.33
C LYS A 105 6.94 11.64 -1.04
N VAL A 106 5.78 11.55 -0.39
CA VAL A 106 5.03 10.30 -0.21
C VAL A 106 3.70 10.37 -0.97
N VAL A 107 3.38 9.32 -1.72
CA VAL A 107 2.03 9.08 -2.25
C VAL A 107 1.43 7.92 -1.48
N HIS A 108 0.44 8.17 -0.64
CA HIS A 108 -0.22 7.15 0.18
C HIS A 108 -1.54 6.69 -0.44
N ILE A 109 -1.72 5.39 -0.58
CA ILE A 109 -2.97 4.80 -1.06
C ILE A 109 -3.90 4.51 0.14
N SER A 110 -4.97 5.29 0.22
CA SER A 110 -6.01 5.19 1.25
C SER A 110 -7.24 4.44 0.72
N VAL A 111 -8.43 4.81 1.20
CA VAL A 111 -9.74 4.32 0.78
C VAL A 111 -10.68 5.52 0.60
N CYS A 112 -11.81 5.37 -0.09
CA CYS A 112 -12.83 6.41 -0.18
C CYS A 112 -13.41 6.77 1.19
N ASN A 113 -13.62 8.08 1.40
CA ASN A 113 -14.32 8.67 2.54
C ASN A 113 -13.97 8.10 3.94
N PRO A 114 -12.69 7.95 4.32
CA PRO A 114 -12.35 7.43 5.63
C PRO A 114 -12.59 8.53 6.69
N SER A 115 -13.28 8.19 7.76
CA SER A 115 -13.55 9.09 8.89
C SER A 115 -12.98 8.52 10.19
N LEU A 116 -12.48 9.39 11.08
CA LEU A 116 -12.02 8.98 12.42
C LEU A 116 -13.16 8.48 13.31
N GLU A 117 -14.38 8.89 12.98
CA GLU A 117 -15.63 8.57 13.70
C GLU A 117 -16.44 7.46 12.99
N ASP A 118 -15.83 6.79 12.00
CA ASP A 118 -16.51 5.73 11.25
C ASP A 118 -16.83 4.53 12.18
N PRO A 119 -18.07 4.00 12.16
CA PRO A 119 -18.44 2.83 12.96
C PRO A 119 -17.68 1.56 12.54
N LEU A 120 -17.11 1.54 11.34
CA LEU A 120 -16.27 0.44 10.86
C LEU A 120 -14.80 0.74 11.16
N ASP A 121 -14.21 -0.07 12.05
CA ASP A 121 -12.80 0.06 12.48
C ASP A 121 -11.80 0.19 11.32
N PHE A 122 -12.08 -0.47 10.19
CA PHE A 122 -11.24 -0.39 9.00
C PHE A 122 -11.13 1.05 8.47
N TYR A 123 -12.24 1.77 8.33
CA TYR A 123 -12.25 3.15 7.80
C TYR A 123 -11.67 4.13 8.83
N ALA A 124 -12.00 3.95 10.11
CA ALA A 124 -11.37 4.70 11.20
C ALA A 124 -9.86 4.52 11.24
N ALA A 125 -9.37 3.30 11.04
CA ALA A 125 -7.95 3.01 10.97
C ALA A 125 -7.27 3.62 9.75
N LYS A 126 -7.90 3.57 8.57
CA LYS A 126 -7.39 4.25 7.37
C LYS A 126 -7.31 5.77 7.58
N ALA A 127 -8.32 6.38 8.21
CA ALA A 127 -8.29 7.81 8.56
C ALA A 127 -7.12 8.13 9.51
N ARG A 128 -6.89 7.32 10.55
CA ARG A 128 -5.74 7.47 11.46
C ARG A 128 -4.40 7.33 10.73
N ALA A 129 -4.29 6.40 9.78
CA ALA A 129 -3.08 6.24 8.97
C ALA A 129 -2.83 7.47 8.08
N GLU A 130 -3.88 8.05 7.49
CA GLU A 130 -3.72 9.32 6.75
C GLU A 130 -3.26 10.47 7.66
N THR A 131 -3.77 10.56 8.90
CA THR A 131 -3.29 11.56 9.87
C THR A 131 -1.79 11.42 10.12
N VAL A 132 -1.30 10.18 10.27
CA VAL A 132 0.14 9.91 10.41
C VAL A 132 0.92 10.40 9.18
N VAL A 133 0.43 10.14 7.96
CA VAL A 133 1.08 10.63 6.74
C VAL A 133 1.10 12.16 6.69
N ARG A 134 -0.01 12.81 7.03
CA ARG A 134 -0.11 14.29 7.04
C ARG A 134 0.83 14.94 8.06
N GLN A 135 1.05 14.28 9.18
CA GLN A 135 1.91 14.76 10.28
C GLN A 135 3.38 14.35 10.12
N SER A 136 3.75 13.67 9.02
CA SER A 136 5.11 13.14 8.82
C SER A 136 6.18 14.21 8.59
N GLY A 137 5.79 15.44 8.24
CA GLY A 137 6.70 16.50 7.80
C GLY A 137 7.18 16.36 6.34
N LEU A 138 6.81 15.29 5.65
CA LEU A 138 7.10 15.07 4.23
C LEU A 138 6.10 15.81 3.34
N GLN A 139 6.48 16.13 2.10
CA GLN A 139 5.46 16.44 1.08
C GLN A 139 4.61 15.19 0.84
N TRP A 140 3.29 15.32 0.79
CA TRP A 140 2.41 14.17 0.65
C TRP A 140 1.30 14.37 -0.36
N ALA A 141 0.84 13.26 -0.93
CA ALA A 141 -0.43 13.12 -1.62
C ALA A 141 -1.15 11.88 -1.10
N VAL A 142 -2.46 11.98 -0.90
CA VAL A 142 -3.28 10.83 -0.49
C VAL A 142 -4.28 10.53 -1.59
N VAL A 143 -4.22 9.33 -2.14
CA VAL A 143 -5.17 8.83 -3.14
C VAL A 143 -6.24 8.04 -2.41
N ARG A 144 -7.51 8.38 -2.62
CA ARG A 144 -8.67 7.77 -1.95
C ARG A 144 -9.57 7.04 -2.95
N PRO A 145 -9.14 5.86 -3.46
CA PRO A 145 -9.94 5.10 -4.40
C PRO A 145 -11.17 4.49 -3.71
N THR A 146 -12.30 4.45 -4.41
CA THR A 146 -13.50 3.72 -3.95
C THR A 146 -13.31 2.22 -4.08
N LEU A 147 -12.90 1.79 -5.26
CA LEU A 147 -12.62 0.41 -5.58
C LEU A 147 -11.54 0.38 -6.65
N ILE A 148 -10.49 -0.42 -6.44
CA ILE A 148 -9.51 -0.74 -7.47
C ILE A 148 -9.84 -2.15 -7.94
N PHE A 149 -10.11 -2.32 -9.23
CA PHE A 149 -10.45 -3.62 -9.84
C PHE A 149 -9.78 -3.76 -11.20
N GLY A 150 -9.65 -5.00 -11.66
CA GLY A 150 -9.02 -5.36 -12.94
C GLY A 150 -8.54 -6.81 -12.94
N PRO A 151 -7.82 -7.23 -13.99
CA PRO A 151 -7.20 -8.56 -14.02
C PRO A 151 -6.29 -8.77 -12.79
N GLY A 152 -6.55 -9.80 -12.00
CA GLY A 152 -5.80 -10.10 -10.77
C GLY A 152 -6.31 -9.45 -9.48
N ASP A 153 -7.36 -8.62 -9.54
CA ASP A 153 -8.11 -8.25 -8.33
C ASP A 153 -8.71 -9.52 -7.66
N ILE A 154 -8.92 -9.45 -6.36
CA ILE A 154 -9.47 -10.57 -5.58
C ILE A 154 -10.99 -10.40 -5.39
N LEU A 155 -11.49 -9.19 -5.15
CA LEU A 155 -12.88 -8.98 -4.74
C LEU A 155 -13.86 -9.16 -5.90
N ILE A 156 -13.71 -8.38 -6.96
CA ILE A 156 -14.61 -8.39 -8.12
C ILE A 156 -14.45 -9.68 -8.90
N ASN A 157 -13.23 -10.20 -9.05
CA ASN A 157 -13.02 -11.48 -9.72
C ASN A 157 -13.64 -12.66 -8.95
N ASN A 158 -13.61 -12.67 -7.61
CA ASN A 158 -14.30 -13.70 -6.84
C ASN A 158 -15.83 -13.56 -6.92
N ILE A 159 -16.36 -12.34 -6.90
CA ILE A 159 -17.80 -12.09 -7.11
C ILE A 159 -18.22 -12.59 -8.50
N ALA A 160 -17.47 -12.25 -9.54
CA ALA A 160 -17.74 -12.69 -10.90
C ALA A 160 -17.67 -14.21 -11.04
N TRP A 161 -16.71 -14.87 -10.38
CA TRP A 161 -16.61 -16.32 -10.35
C TRP A 161 -17.83 -16.98 -9.67
N LEU A 162 -18.27 -16.45 -8.51
CA LEU A 162 -19.45 -16.93 -7.81
C LEU A 162 -20.72 -16.80 -8.66
N LEU A 163 -20.94 -15.64 -9.26
CA LEU A 163 -22.10 -15.37 -10.12
C LEU A 163 -22.17 -16.31 -11.35
N ARG A 164 -21.02 -16.73 -11.88
CA ARG A 164 -20.95 -17.66 -13.02
C ARG A 164 -21.19 -19.12 -12.61
N ARG A 165 -20.99 -19.47 -11.34
CA ARG A 165 -20.96 -20.87 -10.90
C ARG A 165 -22.18 -21.29 -10.07
N PHE A 166 -22.83 -20.34 -9.39
CA PHE A 166 -23.94 -20.62 -8.50
C PHE A 166 -25.22 -19.92 -8.96
N PRO A 167 -26.39 -20.58 -8.87
CA PRO A 167 -27.67 -20.00 -9.25
C PRO A 167 -28.22 -19.00 -8.21
N VAL A 168 -27.56 -18.86 -7.06
CA VAL A 168 -27.93 -17.97 -5.96
C VAL A 168 -26.70 -17.19 -5.52
N PHE A 169 -26.84 -15.89 -5.27
CA PHE A 169 -25.78 -15.00 -4.80
C PHE A 169 -26.24 -14.21 -3.59
N PHE A 170 -25.46 -14.24 -2.51
CA PHE A 170 -25.79 -13.52 -1.28
C PHE A 170 -25.28 -12.07 -1.35
N ILE A 171 -26.17 -11.13 -1.04
CA ILE A 171 -25.85 -9.70 -0.93
C ILE A 171 -25.80 -9.34 0.55
N PRO A 172 -24.62 -9.00 1.12
CA PRO A 172 -24.50 -8.71 2.56
C PRO A 172 -25.27 -7.45 3.00
N GLY A 173 -26.20 -7.56 3.95
CA GLY A 173 -27.01 -6.42 4.39
C GLY A 173 -28.28 -6.26 3.55
N HIS A 174 -28.64 -5.04 3.17
CA HIS A 174 -29.95 -4.75 2.53
C HIS A 174 -29.88 -4.45 1.02
N GLY A 175 -28.69 -4.52 0.42
CA GLY A 175 -28.50 -4.26 -1.02
C GLY A 175 -28.69 -2.80 -1.46
N LYS A 176 -28.86 -1.87 -0.50
CA LYS A 176 -28.96 -0.43 -0.72
C LYS A 176 -27.63 0.21 -0.33
N TYR A 177 -26.65 0.17 -1.23
CA TYR A 177 -25.36 0.87 -1.11
C TYR A 177 -25.30 2.00 -2.13
#